data_AF-A0A4R4Y024-F1
#
_entry.id   AF-A0A4R4Y024-F1
#
_cell.length_a   1.000
_cell.length_b   1.000
_cell.length_c   1.000
_cell.angle_alpha   90.00
_cell.angle_beta   90.00
_cell.angle_gamma   90.00
#
_symmetry.space_group_name_H-M   'P 1'
#
loop_
_entity.id
_entity.type
_entity.pdbx_description
1 polymer ?
#
loop_
_entity_poly.entity_id
_entity_poly.type
_entity_poly.pdbx_seq_one_letter_code
_entity_poly.pdbx_strand_id
1 'polypeptide(L)'
;MRIQPREELLNLWRSVVKVSLDGDKWQWGGRYDRNSISDAEQLLCIIYPATVLPYFRIDQPDDTADDILEVLRPFGDELDIPQRLIELLIEHIEYYTENDGPSFTGGSYFKSSKEGVEPTPEQMQVDVVDSFSMAVSLMLSTLSLVRGFGTTVMNPEVERRLRHLERIANVRLTAAMVGLLRSFVINVFTPDSTEGRALLGTVNRAGRSNRQVAEELRSSLQEIRASLGDVTFGFRQQRATELIENRNRLFEIGWTWGIAEDAPEVEIAPSVTNQRSGIAESAPFLYFTVNALDGIADLFSGRTTVLGLLNEEQQRLASALKLRWELTQRYWGTIATFGDARRWPLEDLPWRTTDDRESDHFSLLIVSLVLQDQEVRGTSTMELPRLADILTKLGERGRVTSRATRDDAAVRYHTPGTEIQLGGSGTAEEPDLLWRLNDFSPLLLKNVLRLARLSRDPELRQDLVQTADEIWEHVFRRRIEHSIHAGLWDDAANVFEGLKKHNDRPSWYYTERIVECIVMAISLIRDPLPRSGSIHSYARGILSETDNLFDLELLEANVVDRGALRAQLEEARLNLNHAHEIASLRPATAIGIAMEILRMLERVGVARQNAAEGTG
;
A
#
# COMPACT_ATOMS: atom_id res chain seq x y z
N MET A 1 -15.81 4.05 11.11
CA MET A 1 -15.28 2.87 10.41
C MET A 1 -15.93 1.65 11.01
N ARG A 2 -16.65 0.89 10.19
CA ARG A 2 -17.35 -0.34 10.55
C ARG A 2 -16.43 -1.56 10.46
N ILE A 3 -15.40 -1.49 9.62
CA ILE A 3 -14.31 -2.48 9.61
C ILE A 3 -13.76 -2.60 11.03
N GLN A 4 -13.60 -3.83 11.53
CA GLN A 4 -12.96 -4.14 12.81
C GLN A 4 -11.57 -4.73 12.52
N PRO A 5 -10.56 -3.90 12.20
CA PRO A 5 -9.42 -4.37 11.42
C PRO A 5 -8.54 -5.36 12.18
N ARG A 6 -8.45 -5.24 13.52
CA ARG A 6 -7.74 -6.22 14.35
C ARG A 6 -8.40 -7.59 14.29
N GLU A 7 -9.72 -7.64 14.48
CA GLU A 7 -10.48 -8.89 14.46
C GLU A 7 -10.43 -9.55 13.07
N GLU A 8 -10.60 -8.77 12.01
CA GLU A 8 -10.50 -9.27 10.64
C GLU A 8 -9.13 -9.85 10.32
N LEU A 9 -8.04 -9.22 10.80
CA LEU A 9 -6.71 -9.74 10.61
C LEU A 9 -6.46 -11.04 11.38
N LEU A 10 -6.95 -11.14 12.62
CA LEU A 10 -6.87 -12.38 13.41
C LEU A 10 -7.69 -13.51 12.79
N ASN A 11 -8.88 -13.21 12.26
CA ASN A 11 -9.72 -14.16 11.54
C ASN A 11 -9.02 -14.64 10.25
N LEU A 12 -8.39 -13.73 9.52
CA LEU A 12 -7.60 -14.04 8.34
C LEU A 12 -6.43 -14.95 8.69
N TRP A 13 -5.63 -14.63 9.71
CA TRP A 13 -4.52 -15.47 10.16
C TRP A 13 -4.98 -16.87 10.56
N ARG A 14 -6.12 -16.99 11.26
CA ARG A 14 -6.72 -18.28 11.59
C ARG A 14 -7.04 -19.10 10.34
N SER A 15 -7.61 -18.46 9.32
CA SER A 15 -7.92 -19.12 8.04
C SER A 15 -6.65 -19.46 7.25
N VAL A 16 -5.62 -18.60 7.23
CA VAL A 16 -4.34 -18.86 6.56
C VAL A 16 -3.68 -20.08 7.18
N VAL A 17 -3.55 -20.12 8.51
CA VAL A 17 -2.94 -21.25 9.23
C VAL A 17 -3.73 -22.54 8.98
N LYS A 18 -5.06 -22.49 9.10
CA LYS A 18 -5.93 -23.66 8.86
C LYS A 18 -5.78 -24.24 7.46
N VAL A 19 -5.63 -23.39 6.44
CA VAL A 19 -5.53 -23.80 5.04
C VAL A 19 -4.12 -24.24 4.67
N SER A 20 -3.13 -23.54 5.20
CA SER A 20 -1.75 -23.67 4.80
C SER A 20 -1.00 -24.68 5.66
N LEU A 21 -1.55 -25.14 6.78
CA LEU A 21 -0.91 -26.12 7.66
C LEU A 21 -1.73 -27.42 7.69
N ASP A 22 -1.14 -28.49 7.16
CA ASP A 22 -1.68 -29.86 7.27
C ASP A 22 -0.80 -30.68 8.23
N GLY A 23 -1.30 -30.86 9.45
CA GLY A 23 -0.51 -31.38 10.56
C GLY A 23 0.68 -30.48 10.84
N ASP A 24 1.89 -30.97 10.53
CA ASP A 24 3.10 -30.18 10.69
C ASP A 24 3.67 -29.58 9.39
N LYS A 25 3.05 -29.88 8.25
CA LYS A 25 3.57 -29.51 6.94
C LYS A 25 2.85 -28.30 6.37
N TRP A 26 3.63 -27.35 5.88
CA TRP A 26 3.11 -26.22 5.14
C TRP A 26 2.71 -26.63 3.72
N GLN A 27 1.54 -26.17 3.29
CA GLN A 27 0.94 -26.42 1.99
C GLN A 27 1.00 -25.14 1.17
N TRP A 28 1.79 -25.20 0.10
CA TRP A 28 1.88 -24.15 -0.90
C TRP A 28 0.75 -24.27 -1.93
N GLY A 29 0.45 -23.15 -2.58
CA GLY A 29 -0.52 -23.08 -3.68
C GLY A 29 -1.94 -22.72 -3.23
N GLY A 30 -2.84 -22.58 -4.19
CA GLY A 30 -4.21 -22.16 -3.96
C GLY A 30 -5.05 -22.36 -5.21
N ARG A 31 -5.67 -21.27 -5.70
CA ARG A 31 -6.34 -21.24 -7.00
C ARG A 31 -5.36 -21.51 -8.15
N TYR A 32 -4.13 -21.05 -8.00
CA TYR A 32 -3.03 -21.27 -8.93
C TYR A 32 -1.98 -22.18 -8.30
N ASP A 33 -1.20 -22.85 -9.17
CA ASP A 33 -0.07 -23.68 -8.74
C ASP A 33 1.04 -22.81 -8.13
N ARG A 34 1.91 -23.46 -7.36
CA ARG A 34 3.07 -22.87 -6.69
C ARG A 34 3.91 -22.03 -7.67
N ASN A 35 4.13 -20.76 -7.36
CA ASN A 35 5.05 -19.88 -8.06
C ASN A 35 5.67 -18.84 -7.10
N SER A 36 6.74 -18.17 -7.52
CA SER A 36 7.51 -17.26 -6.67
C SER A 36 6.66 -16.13 -6.07
N ILE A 37 5.60 -15.72 -6.76
CA ILE A 37 4.72 -14.63 -6.36
C ILE A 37 3.67 -15.16 -5.40
N SER A 38 2.95 -16.22 -5.76
CA SER A 38 1.87 -16.78 -4.94
C SER A 38 2.33 -17.22 -3.56
N ASP A 39 3.52 -17.80 -3.48
CA ASP A 39 4.09 -18.25 -2.21
C ASP A 39 4.52 -17.07 -1.35
N ALA A 40 5.07 -16.03 -1.98
CA ALA A 40 5.42 -14.81 -1.28
C ALA A 40 4.17 -14.09 -0.75
N GLU A 41 3.10 -14.01 -1.54
CA GLU A 41 1.79 -13.48 -1.15
C GLU A 41 1.20 -14.24 0.06
N GLN A 42 1.28 -15.57 0.02
CA GLN A 42 0.85 -16.43 1.12
C GLN A 42 1.63 -16.16 2.42
N LEU A 43 2.95 -16.02 2.34
CA LEU A 43 3.80 -15.69 3.48
C LEU A 43 3.55 -14.26 4.00
N LEU A 44 3.38 -13.30 3.09
CA LEU A 44 3.13 -11.90 3.44
C LEU A 44 1.80 -11.71 4.18
N CYS A 45 0.82 -12.58 3.99
CA CYS A 45 -0.41 -12.55 4.78
C CYS A 45 -0.16 -12.58 6.29
N ILE A 46 0.94 -13.20 6.75
CA ILE A 46 1.36 -13.25 8.16
C ILE A 46 2.49 -12.26 8.43
N ILE A 47 3.55 -12.30 7.63
CA ILE A 47 4.80 -11.59 7.95
C ILE A 47 4.66 -10.08 7.76
N TYR A 48 3.90 -9.62 6.75
CA TYR A 48 3.75 -8.19 6.51
C TYR A 48 3.07 -7.47 7.69
N PRO A 49 1.88 -7.87 8.17
CA PRO A 49 1.28 -7.23 9.33
C PRO A 49 2.14 -7.35 10.59
N ALA A 50 2.76 -8.52 10.82
CA ALA A 50 3.59 -8.75 12.00
C ALA A 50 4.81 -7.83 12.08
N THR A 51 5.32 -7.41 10.92
CA THR A 51 6.50 -6.53 10.83
C THR A 51 6.13 -5.06 10.73
N VAL A 52 4.92 -4.72 10.23
CA VAL A 52 4.47 -3.32 10.06
C VAL A 52 3.73 -2.81 11.29
N LEU A 53 2.98 -3.67 11.98
CA LEU A 53 2.11 -3.29 13.09
C LEU A 53 2.70 -3.76 14.44
N PRO A 54 3.10 -2.85 15.34
CA PRO A 54 3.78 -3.21 16.59
C PRO A 54 3.00 -4.18 17.51
N TYR A 55 1.68 -4.14 17.53
CA TYR A 55 0.82 -5.02 18.34
C TYR A 55 0.37 -6.29 17.60
N PHE A 56 0.92 -6.53 16.41
CA PHE A 56 0.87 -7.83 15.71
C PHE A 56 2.23 -8.53 15.67
N ARG A 57 3.21 -7.98 16.40
CA ARG A 57 4.57 -8.47 16.36
C ARG A 57 4.67 -9.90 16.88
N ILE A 58 5.55 -10.66 16.26
CA ILE A 58 5.89 -12.05 16.58
C ILE A 58 7.39 -12.26 16.68
N ASP A 59 8.16 -11.19 16.50
CA ASP A 59 9.62 -11.16 16.53
C ASP A 59 10.17 -11.04 17.97
N GLN A 60 9.33 -10.70 18.94
CA GLN A 60 9.66 -10.66 20.36
C GLN A 60 8.68 -11.55 21.14
N PRO A 61 9.08 -12.79 21.48
CA PRO A 61 8.25 -13.77 22.16
C PRO A 61 7.55 -13.20 23.41
N ASP A 62 8.30 -12.49 24.27
CA ASP A 62 7.79 -11.92 25.53
C ASP A 62 6.74 -10.81 25.36
N ASP A 63 6.70 -10.17 24.18
CA ASP A 63 5.79 -9.06 23.84
C ASP A 63 4.62 -9.51 22.94
N THR A 64 4.53 -10.80 22.61
CA THR A 64 3.49 -11.30 21.70
C THR A 64 2.15 -11.37 22.43
N ALA A 65 1.10 -10.79 21.82
CA ALA A 65 -0.22 -10.72 22.45
C ALA A 65 -0.91 -12.10 22.51
N ASP A 66 -1.68 -12.34 23.59
CA ASP A 66 -2.37 -13.62 23.83
C ASP A 66 -3.30 -14.05 22.68
N ASP A 67 -4.03 -13.10 22.09
CA ASP A 67 -4.95 -13.36 20.97
C ASP A 67 -4.21 -13.78 19.68
N ILE A 68 -2.98 -13.30 19.50
CA ILE A 68 -2.09 -13.73 18.41
C ILE A 68 -1.57 -15.13 18.67
N LEU A 69 -1.12 -15.41 19.90
CA LEU A 69 -0.68 -16.75 20.30
C LEU A 69 -1.79 -17.78 20.14
N GLU A 70 -3.04 -17.42 20.47
CA GLU A 70 -4.20 -18.29 20.27
C GLU A 70 -4.40 -18.63 18.78
N VAL A 71 -4.32 -17.63 17.90
CA VAL A 71 -4.52 -17.80 16.46
C VAL A 71 -3.38 -18.59 15.81
N LEU A 72 -2.14 -18.32 16.21
CA LEU A 72 -0.94 -18.95 15.67
C LEU A 72 -0.51 -20.21 16.42
N ARG A 73 -1.28 -20.65 17.42
CA ARG A 73 -1.03 -21.87 18.20
C ARG A 73 -0.70 -23.12 17.37
N PRO A 74 -1.27 -23.34 16.16
CA PRO A 74 -0.87 -24.48 15.34
C PRO A 74 0.60 -24.45 14.90
N PHE A 75 1.25 -23.28 14.86
CA PHE A 75 2.69 -23.21 14.64
C PHE A 75 3.50 -23.61 15.88
N GLY A 76 2.96 -23.41 17.09
CA GLY A 76 3.56 -23.78 18.36
C GLY A 76 3.37 -22.69 19.42
N ASP A 77 4.29 -22.61 20.38
CA ASP A 77 4.34 -21.55 21.41
C ASP A 77 4.99 -20.24 20.91
N GLU A 78 5.16 -19.26 21.81
CA GLU A 78 5.77 -17.96 21.50
C GLU A 78 7.20 -18.03 20.92
N LEU A 79 7.94 -19.13 21.18
CA LEU A 79 9.28 -19.36 20.63
C LEU A 79 9.25 -20.18 19.34
N ASP A 80 8.30 -21.10 19.21
CA ASP A 80 8.14 -21.93 18.03
C ASP A 80 7.63 -21.14 16.81
N ILE A 81 6.69 -20.20 17.01
CA ILE A 81 6.10 -19.38 15.94
C ILE A 81 7.17 -18.71 15.06
N PRO A 82 8.08 -17.87 15.60
CA PRO A 82 9.12 -17.23 14.78
C PRO A 82 10.10 -18.25 14.17
N GLN A 83 10.44 -19.33 14.88
CA GLN A 83 11.33 -20.37 14.35
C GLN A 83 10.74 -21.08 13.12
N ARG A 84 9.45 -21.39 13.17
CA ARG A 84 8.74 -22.06 12.07
C ARG A 84 8.60 -21.14 10.85
N LEU A 85 8.36 -19.85 11.08
CA LEU A 85 8.38 -18.86 9.99
C LEU A 85 9.77 -18.71 9.37
N ILE A 86 10.84 -18.76 10.16
CA ILE A 86 12.22 -18.78 9.65
C ILE A 86 12.45 -19.99 8.75
N GLU A 87 11.99 -21.19 9.14
CA GLU A 87 12.09 -22.38 8.31
C GLU A 87 11.32 -22.24 6.98
N LEU A 88 10.10 -21.72 7.01
CA LEU A 88 9.30 -21.49 5.80
C LEU A 88 9.91 -20.45 4.87
N LEU A 89 10.51 -19.41 5.43
CA LEU A 89 11.23 -18.39 4.67
C LEU A 89 12.50 -18.95 4.01
N ILE A 90 13.25 -19.80 4.73
CA ILE A 90 14.40 -20.52 4.15
C ILE A 90 13.92 -21.41 3.01
N GLU A 91 12.88 -22.23 3.25
CA GLU A 91 12.31 -23.13 2.24
C GLU A 91 11.88 -22.35 0.98
N HIS A 92 11.17 -21.24 1.15
CA HIS A 92 10.75 -20.39 0.04
C HIS A 92 11.95 -19.85 -0.76
N ILE A 93 12.92 -19.23 -0.10
CA ILE A 93 14.06 -18.61 -0.79
C ILE A 93 14.89 -19.67 -1.51
N GLU A 94 15.16 -20.81 -0.86
CA GLU A 94 15.94 -21.90 -1.45
C GLU A 94 15.22 -22.57 -2.62
N TYR A 95 13.89 -22.76 -2.53
CA TYR A 95 13.11 -23.32 -3.63
C TYR A 95 13.15 -22.44 -4.88
N TYR A 96 13.18 -21.11 -4.72
CA TYR A 96 13.30 -20.15 -5.82
C TYR A 96 14.73 -19.64 -6.02
N THR A 97 15.73 -20.48 -5.69
CA THR A 97 17.14 -20.22 -5.99
C THR A 97 17.67 -21.35 -6.87
N GLU A 98 18.05 -21.00 -8.09
CA GLU A 98 18.68 -21.92 -9.05
C GLU A 98 20.20 -21.85 -8.92
N ASN A 99 20.92 -22.72 -9.66
CA ASN A 99 22.40 -22.72 -9.68
C ASN A 99 22.98 -21.34 -10.04
N ASP A 100 22.23 -20.59 -10.84
CA ASP A 100 22.62 -19.30 -11.40
C ASP A 100 22.18 -18.10 -10.54
N GLY A 101 21.43 -18.33 -9.45
CA GLY A 101 20.96 -17.30 -8.54
C GLY A 101 19.43 -17.33 -8.30
N PRO A 102 18.91 -16.30 -7.61
CA PRO A 102 17.48 -16.19 -7.33
C PRO A 102 16.64 -16.06 -8.59
N SER A 103 15.54 -16.80 -8.63
CA SER A 103 14.55 -16.82 -9.72
C SER A 103 13.31 -16.02 -9.32
N PHE A 104 12.73 -15.28 -10.27
CA PHE A 104 11.61 -14.35 -10.05
C PHE A 104 10.47 -14.60 -11.05
N THR A 105 10.23 -15.87 -11.35
CA THR A 105 9.34 -16.29 -12.42
C THR A 105 7.87 -16.03 -12.13
N GLY A 106 7.10 -15.69 -13.16
CA GLY A 106 5.64 -15.51 -13.05
C GLY A 106 4.87 -16.84 -12.98
N GLY A 107 5.42 -17.93 -13.50
CA GLY A 107 4.88 -19.29 -13.37
C GLY A 107 3.40 -19.39 -13.77
N SER A 108 2.59 -19.97 -12.87
CA SER A 108 1.17 -20.26 -13.07
C SER A 108 0.26 -19.02 -13.22
N TYR A 109 0.79 -17.81 -13.04
CA TYR A 109 0.06 -16.56 -13.28
C TYR A 109 0.01 -16.20 -14.77
N PHE A 110 0.95 -16.70 -15.57
CA PHE A 110 0.90 -16.51 -17.01
C PHE A 110 -0.26 -17.28 -17.65
N LYS A 111 -0.88 -16.65 -18.64
CA LYS A 111 -1.87 -17.26 -19.52
C LYS A 111 -1.45 -17.09 -20.97
N SER A 112 -1.91 -17.95 -21.86
CA SER A 112 -1.70 -17.74 -23.29
C SER A 112 -2.72 -16.73 -23.82
N SER A 113 -2.29 -15.89 -24.77
CA SER A 113 -3.19 -15.05 -25.58
C SER A 113 -4.08 -15.85 -26.51
N LYS A 114 -3.73 -17.11 -26.79
CA LYS A 114 -4.52 -18.00 -27.63
C LYS A 114 -5.35 -18.96 -26.77
N GLU A 115 -6.67 -18.89 -26.95
CA GLU A 115 -7.60 -19.75 -26.21
C GLU A 115 -7.30 -21.25 -26.42
N GLY A 116 -7.28 -22.00 -25.32
CA GLY A 116 -7.02 -23.44 -25.32
C GLY A 116 -5.54 -23.84 -25.47
N VAL A 117 -4.62 -22.87 -25.52
CA VAL A 117 -3.17 -23.11 -25.49
C VAL A 117 -2.65 -22.74 -24.10
N GLU A 118 -1.85 -23.61 -23.49
CA GLU A 118 -1.15 -23.30 -22.24
C GLU A 118 0.24 -22.73 -22.55
N PRO A 119 0.77 -21.81 -21.72
CA PRO A 119 2.15 -21.35 -21.83
C PRO A 119 3.14 -22.51 -21.81
N THR A 120 4.24 -22.38 -22.56
CA THR A 120 5.31 -23.38 -22.53
C THR A 120 6.07 -23.35 -21.20
N PRO A 121 6.76 -24.43 -20.79
CA PRO A 121 7.60 -24.42 -19.61
C PRO A 121 8.62 -23.27 -19.60
N GLU A 122 9.21 -22.96 -20.76
CA GLU A 122 10.16 -21.88 -20.93
C GLU A 122 9.51 -20.50 -20.69
N GLN A 123 8.32 -20.26 -21.26
CA GLN A 123 7.55 -19.05 -21.03
C GLN A 123 7.16 -18.88 -19.55
N MET A 124 6.91 -19.98 -18.83
CA MET A 124 6.60 -19.94 -17.40
C MET A 124 7.79 -19.57 -16.52
N GLN A 125 9.02 -19.71 -17.02
CA GLN A 125 10.26 -19.40 -16.29
C GLN A 125 10.73 -17.94 -16.48
N VAL A 126 9.93 -17.10 -17.11
CA VAL A 126 10.28 -15.70 -17.34
C VAL A 126 10.07 -14.88 -16.06
N ASP A 127 11.08 -14.08 -15.72
CA ASP A 127 11.02 -13.15 -14.58
C ASP A 127 10.08 -11.97 -14.86
N VAL A 128 9.34 -11.56 -13.83
CA VAL A 128 8.30 -10.53 -13.93
C VAL A 128 8.45 -9.48 -12.83
N VAL A 129 8.10 -8.23 -13.14
CA VAL A 129 8.22 -7.09 -12.22
C VAL A 129 7.44 -7.29 -10.93
N ASP A 130 6.25 -7.91 -10.99
CA ASP A 130 5.47 -8.26 -9.79
C ASP A 130 6.27 -9.13 -8.82
N SER A 131 7.06 -10.08 -9.32
CA SER A 131 7.89 -10.96 -8.50
C SER A 131 9.07 -10.24 -7.87
N PHE A 132 9.75 -9.36 -8.62
CA PHE A 132 10.80 -8.52 -8.04
C PHE A 132 10.25 -7.61 -6.93
N SER A 133 9.11 -6.95 -7.19
CA SER A 133 8.45 -6.08 -6.22
C SER A 133 8.04 -6.84 -4.95
N MET A 134 7.38 -7.99 -5.12
CA MET A 134 6.95 -8.84 -4.02
C MET A 134 8.13 -9.36 -3.20
N ALA A 135 9.24 -9.71 -3.87
CA ALA A 135 10.46 -10.13 -3.20
C ALA A 135 11.08 -9.01 -2.37
N VAL A 136 11.06 -7.74 -2.82
CA VAL A 136 11.54 -6.62 -2.00
C VAL A 136 10.76 -6.54 -0.69
N SER A 137 9.43 -6.52 -0.74
CA SER A 137 8.59 -6.45 0.46
C SER A 137 8.81 -7.65 1.39
N LEU A 138 8.83 -8.87 0.86
CA LEU A 138 9.06 -10.09 1.66
C LEU A 138 10.45 -10.12 2.29
N MET A 139 11.51 -9.77 1.55
CA MET A 139 12.87 -9.80 2.08
C MET A 139 13.09 -8.71 3.14
N LEU A 140 12.51 -7.52 2.99
CA LEU A 140 12.58 -6.48 4.03
C LEU A 140 11.84 -6.91 5.30
N SER A 141 10.64 -7.49 5.16
CA SER A 141 9.91 -8.06 6.29
C SER A 141 10.67 -9.23 6.94
N THR A 142 11.33 -10.06 6.15
CA THR A 142 12.22 -11.15 6.63
C THR A 142 13.40 -10.61 7.43
N LEU A 143 14.11 -9.61 6.91
CA LEU A 143 15.24 -8.98 7.61
C LEU A 143 14.79 -8.28 8.90
N SER A 144 13.60 -7.68 8.91
CA SER A 144 12.99 -7.13 10.12
C SER A 144 12.73 -8.21 11.18
N LEU A 145 12.15 -9.35 10.78
CA LEU A 145 11.91 -10.49 11.66
C LEU A 145 13.22 -11.04 12.23
N VAL A 146 14.23 -11.24 11.38
CA VAL A 146 15.56 -11.73 11.78
C VAL A 146 16.19 -10.81 12.83
N ARG A 147 16.12 -9.49 12.64
CA ARG A 147 16.68 -8.53 13.60
C ARG A 147 15.94 -8.49 14.91
N GLY A 148 14.61 -8.50 14.87
CA GLY A 148 13.79 -8.54 16.08
C GLY A 148 14.06 -9.81 16.89
N PHE A 149 13.88 -10.96 16.26
CA PHE A 149 14.01 -12.26 16.94
C PHE A 149 15.45 -12.59 17.34
N GLY A 150 16.44 -12.15 16.55
CA GLY A 150 17.86 -12.32 16.88
C GLY A 150 18.28 -11.70 18.20
N THR A 151 17.55 -10.69 18.72
CA THR A 151 17.84 -10.09 20.03
C THR A 151 17.47 -10.99 21.22
N THR A 152 16.55 -11.94 21.01
CA THR A 152 16.02 -12.84 22.05
C THR A 152 16.66 -14.23 22.01
N VAL A 153 17.27 -14.62 20.87
CA VAL A 153 17.79 -15.97 20.66
C VAL A 153 19.14 -16.18 21.36
N MET A 154 19.17 -17.15 22.28
CA MET A 154 20.39 -17.64 22.94
C MET A 154 20.86 -19.00 22.41
N ASN A 155 20.03 -19.71 21.64
CA ASN A 155 20.33 -21.05 21.12
C ASN A 155 21.25 -20.96 19.87
N PRO A 156 22.46 -21.57 19.87
CA PRO A 156 23.38 -21.52 18.74
C PRO A 156 22.86 -22.12 17.44
N GLU A 157 21.96 -23.11 17.50
CA GLU A 157 21.34 -23.70 16.29
C GLU A 157 20.44 -22.67 15.61
N VAL A 158 19.56 -22.04 16.38
CA VAL A 158 18.61 -21.04 15.90
C VAL A 158 19.35 -19.81 15.38
N GLU A 159 20.40 -19.38 16.08
CA GLU A 159 21.27 -18.28 15.67
C GLU A 159 21.97 -18.58 14.32
N ARG A 160 22.43 -19.82 14.09
CA ARG A 160 22.99 -20.21 12.78
C ARG A 160 21.94 -20.16 11.67
N ARG A 161 20.71 -20.60 11.93
CA ARG A 161 19.61 -20.53 10.96
C ARG A 161 19.23 -19.09 10.64
N LEU A 162 19.18 -18.21 11.65
CA LEU A 162 18.96 -16.77 11.46
C LEU A 162 20.03 -16.14 10.55
N ARG A 163 21.32 -16.42 10.82
CA ARG A 163 22.42 -15.94 9.96
C ARG A 163 22.33 -16.47 8.53
N HIS A 164 21.91 -17.73 8.36
CA HIS A 164 21.70 -18.32 7.04
C HIS A 164 20.57 -17.61 6.30
N LEU A 165 19.42 -17.44 6.95
CA LEU A 165 18.27 -16.72 6.41
C LEU A 165 18.64 -15.28 6.04
N GLU A 166 19.32 -14.55 6.92
CA GLU A 166 19.77 -13.18 6.66
C GLU A 166 20.62 -13.11 5.39
N ARG A 167 21.58 -14.04 5.23
CA ARG A 167 22.47 -14.08 4.08
C ARG A 167 21.72 -14.34 2.78
N ILE A 168 20.86 -15.37 2.73
CA ILE A 168 20.12 -15.71 1.50
C ILE A 168 19.07 -14.64 1.16
N ALA A 169 18.45 -14.03 2.19
CA ALA A 169 17.50 -12.93 2.00
C ALA A 169 18.19 -11.68 1.42
N ASN A 170 19.40 -11.36 1.88
CA ASN A 170 20.19 -10.27 1.30
C ASN A 170 20.51 -10.50 -0.18
N VAL A 171 20.90 -11.71 -0.57
CA VAL A 171 21.18 -12.06 -1.98
C VAL A 171 19.92 -11.91 -2.84
N ARG A 172 18.78 -12.46 -2.39
CA ARG A 172 17.50 -12.33 -3.10
C ARG A 172 17.03 -10.88 -3.19
N LEU A 173 17.19 -10.09 -2.13
CA LEU A 173 16.86 -8.66 -2.12
C LEU A 173 17.71 -7.89 -3.16
N THR A 174 19.02 -8.10 -3.17
CA THR A 174 19.90 -7.43 -4.15
C THR A 174 19.52 -7.81 -5.59
N ALA A 175 19.26 -9.09 -5.86
CA ALA A 175 18.84 -9.54 -7.19
C ALA A 175 17.49 -8.95 -7.61
N ALA A 176 16.52 -8.83 -6.69
CA ALA A 176 15.23 -8.19 -6.96
C ALA A 176 15.39 -6.70 -7.29
N MET A 177 16.24 -5.98 -6.56
CA MET A 177 16.53 -4.56 -6.83
C MET A 177 17.20 -4.36 -8.20
N VAL A 178 18.10 -5.27 -8.61
CA VAL A 178 18.69 -5.28 -9.95
C VAL A 178 17.64 -5.55 -11.02
N GLY A 179 16.74 -6.51 -10.80
CA GLY A 179 15.60 -6.78 -11.68
C GLY A 179 14.71 -5.54 -11.88
N LEU A 180 14.36 -4.83 -10.80
CA LEU A 180 13.61 -3.58 -10.87
C LEU A 180 14.35 -2.48 -11.63
N LEU A 181 15.67 -2.34 -11.46
CA LEU A 181 16.44 -1.36 -12.23
C LEU A 181 16.43 -1.65 -13.73
N ARG A 182 16.55 -2.94 -14.10
CA ARG A 182 16.60 -3.41 -15.49
C ARG A 182 15.23 -3.52 -16.16
N SER A 183 14.16 -3.37 -15.39
CA SER A 183 12.78 -3.33 -15.89
C SER A 183 12.24 -1.90 -16.05
N PHE A 184 13.01 -0.88 -15.62
CA PHE A 184 12.66 0.52 -15.81
C PHE A 184 12.91 0.96 -17.25
N VAL A 185 11.92 1.59 -17.87
CA VAL A 185 11.95 1.97 -19.29
C VAL A 185 11.51 3.42 -19.50
N ILE A 186 12.11 4.03 -20.52
CA ILE A 186 11.70 5.31 -21.08
C ILE A 186 11.31 5.03 -22.53
N ASN A 187 10.03 5.19 -22.84
CA ASN A 187 9.53 5.10 -24.20
C ASN A 187 9.55 6.51 -24.80
N VAL A 188 10.32 6.72 -25.87
CA VAL A 188 10.48 8.04 -26.52
C VAL A 188 9.86 7.98 -27.91
N PHE A 189 8.97 8.94 -28.20
CA PHE A 189 8.22 8.93 -29.44
C PHE A 189 7.96 10.35 -29.98
N THR A 190 7.45 10.43 -31.20
CA THR A 190 7.13 11.71 -31.85
C THR A 190 5.67 12.08 -31.62
N PRO A 191 5.30 13.37 -31.58
CA PRO A 191 3.90 13.80 -31.49
C PRO A 191 2.97 13.20 -32.57
N ASP A 192 3.54 12.88 -33.74
CA ASP A 192 2.81 12.34 -34.89
C ASP A 192 2.80 10.80 -34.94
N SER A 193 3.41 10.11 -33.97
CA SER A 193 3.29 8.65 -33.89
C SER A 193 1.92 8.23 -33.35
N THR A 194 1.63 6.93 -33.38
CA THR A 194 0.43 6.34 -32.78
C THR A 194 0.32 6.69 -31.29
N GLU A 195 1.41 6.49 -30.56
CA GLU A 195 1.55 6.76 -29.12
C GLU A 195 1.45 8.26 -28.83
N GLY A 196 2.12 9.08 -29.65
CA GLY A 196 2.07 10.54 -29.54
C GLY A 196 0.65 11.09 -29.71
N ARG A 197 -0.09 10.59 -30.71
CA ARG A 197 -1.48 10.98 -30.92
C ARG A 197 -2.39 10.50 -29.80
N ALA A 198 -2.20 9.28 -29.30
CA ALA A 198 -2.97 8.73 -28.20
C ALA A 198 -2.76 9.57 -26.93
N LEU A 199 -1.50 9.83 -26.55
CA LEU A 199 -1.15 10.67 -25.39
C LEU A 199 -1.75 12.07 -25.50
N LEU A 200 -1.54 12.74 -26.64
CA LEU A 200 -2.06 14.09 -26.87
C LEU A 200 -3.59 14.11 -26.83
N GLY A 201 -4.24 13.08 -27.39
CA GLY A 201 -5.69 12.91 -27.27
C GLY A 201 -6.15 12.71 -25.83
N THR A 202 -5.37 12.02 -25.01
CA THR A 202 -5.67 11.78 -23.59
C THR A 202 -5.47 13.04 -22.74
N VAL A 203 -4.49 13.90 -23.03
CA VAL A 203 -4.28 15.12 -22.24
C VAL A 203 -5.07 16.33 -22.74
N ASN A 204 -5.49 16.35 -24.01
CA ASN A 204 -6.16 17.51 -24.62
C ASN A 204 -7.65 17.60 -24.27
N ARG A 205 -7.95 18.13 -23.09
CA ARG A 205 -9.35 18.30 -22.62
C ARG A 205 -10.03 19.59 -23.08
N ALA A 206 -9.26 20.54 -23.60
CA ALA A 206 -9.77 21.83 -24.07
C ALA A 206 -10.01 21.90 -25.59
N GLY A 207 -9.84 20.79 -26.32
CA GLY A 207 -10.04 20.76 -27.78
C GLY A 207 -9.05 21.63 -28.57
N ARG A 208 -7.84 21.82 -28.01
CA ARG A 208 -6.80 22.67 -28.60
C ARG A 208 -6.06 21.96 -29.71
N SER A 209 -5.24 22.68 -30.48
CA SER A 209 -4.41 22.03 -31.51
C SER A 209 -3.34 21.14 -30.88
N ASN A 210 -3.09 19.95 -31.45
CA ASN A 210 -2.07 19.01 -30.98
C ASN A 210 -0.68 19.66 -30.84
N ARG A 211 -0.35 20.61 -31.73
CA ARG A 211 0.92 21.36 -31.66
C ARG A 211 1.03 22.20 -30.40
N GLN A 212 -0.04 22.91 -30.01
CA GLN A 212 -0.05 23.72 -28.79
C GLN A 212 0.04 22.84 -27.54
N VAL A 213 -0.76 21.78 -27.49
CA VAL A 213 -0.77 20.82 -26.37
C VAL A 213 0.60 20.16 -26.22
N ALA A 214 1.22 19.74 -27.32
CA ALA A 214 2.54 19.13 -27.29
C ALA A 214 3.62 20.10 -26.79
N GLU A 215 3.53 21.39 -27.12
CA GLU A 215 4.49 22.41 -26.64
C GLU A 215 4.35 22.65 -25.14
N GLU A 216 3.12 22.81 -24.66
CA GLU A 216 2.84 23.01 -23.23
C GLU A 216 3.22 21.78 -22.42
N LEU A 217 2.88 20.59 -22.90
CA LEU A 217 3.25 19.34 -22.24
C LEU A 217 4.76 19.19 -22.14
N ARG A 218 5.51 19.54 -23.20
CA ARG A 218 6.97 19.56 -23.17
C ARG A 218 7.51 20.56 -22.14
N SER A 219 6.89 21.73 -22.02
CA SER A 219 7.25 22.71 -20.99
C SER A 219 6.99 22.18 -19.58
N SER A 220 5.83 21.55 -19.34
CA SER A 220 5.48 20.99 -18.03
C SER A 220 6.39 19.82 -17.61
N LEU A 221 6.91 19.06 -18.58
CA LEU A 221 7.80 17.93 -18.34
C LEU A 221 9.29 18.28 -18.40
N GLN A 222 9.64 19.57 -18.52
CA GLN A 222 11.03 19.99 -18.72
C GLN A 222 11.94 19.62 -17.54
N GLU A 223 11.47 19.79 -16.30
CA GLU A 223 12.23 19.43 -15.10
C GLU A 223 12.48 17.93 -15.02
N ILE A 224 11.45 17.13 -15.28
CA ILE A 224 11.54 15.66 -15.30
C ILE A 224 12.54 15.23 -16.38
N ARG A 225 12.46 15.81 -17.58
CA ARG A 225 13.41 15.55 -18.67
C ARG A 225 14.86 15.84 -18.25
N ALA A 226 15.10 16.96 -17.58
CA ALA A 226 16.45 17.32 -17.13
C ALA A 226 16.98 16.29 -16.12
N SER A 227 16.17 15.90 -15.13
CA SER A 227 16.53 14.92 -14.11
C SER A 227 16.69 13.49 -14.65
N LEU A 228 16.07 13.14 -15.78
CA LEU A 228 16.31 11.86 -16.45
C LEU A 228 17.76 11.74 -16.97
N GLY A 229 18.49 12.85 -17.15
CA GLY A 229 19.91 12.83 -17.46
C GLY A 229 20.79 12.25 -16.35
N ASP A 230 20.31 12.27 -15.10
CA ASP A 230 21.04 11.74 -13.93
C ASP A 230 20.83 10.23 -13.74
N VAL A 231 20.04 9.59 -14.61
CA VAL A 231 19.74 8.15 -14.57
C VAL A 231 20.86 7.35 -15.25
N THR A 232 21.70 6.67 -14.46
CA THR A 232 23.01 6.15 -14.91
C THR A 232 23.12 4.63 -15.12
N PHE A 233 22.30 3.79 -14.48
CA PHE A 233 22.48 2.31 -14.45
C PHE A 233 21.28 1.50 -14.94
N GLY A 234 21.48 0.26 -15.42
CA GLY A 234 20.40 -0.68 -15.73
C GLY A 234 19.41 -0.24 -16.81
N PHE A 235 19.76 0.80 -17.57
CA PHE A 235 18.93 1.40 -18.60
C PHE A 235 19.81 1.90 -19.75
N ARG A 236 19.32 1.86 -21.00
CA ARG A 236 20.07 2.39 -22.15
C ARG A 236 20.09 3.91 -22.15
N GLN A 237 21.25 4.48 -21.79
CA GLN A 237 21.49 5.93 -21.86
C GLN A 237 21.11 6.55 -23.21
N GLN A 238 21.23 5.83 -24.34
CA GLN A 238 20.89 6.33 -25.68
C GLN A 238 19.46 6.89 -25.79
N ARG A 239 18.46 6.30 -25.14
CA ARG A 239 17.08 6.82 -25.18
C ARG A 239 16.91 8.08 -24.33
N ALA A 240 17.56 8.14 -23.18
CA ALA A 240 17.63 9.38 -22.39
C ALA A 240 18.40 10.47 -23.15
N THR A 241 19.48 10.11 -23.84
CA THR A 241 20.24 11.01 -24.72
C THR A 241 19.38 11.52 -25.86
N GLU A 242 18.63 10.66 -26.58
CA GLU A 242 17.70 11.10 -27.64
C GLU A 242 16.67 12.09 -27.07
N LEU A 243 16.14 11.81 -25.88
CA LEU A 243 15.19 12.71 -25.22
C LEU A 243 15.81 14.06 -24.85
N ILE A 244 17.05 14.07 -24.35
CA ILE A 244 17.76 15.29 -23.94
C ILE A 244 18.19 16.12 -25.16
N GLU A 245 18.69 15.46 -26.19
CA GLU A 245 19.15 16.11 -27.43
C GLU A 245 17.99 16.64 -28.27
N ASN A 246 16.87 15.91 -28.34
CA ASN A 246 15.72 16.28 -29.16
C ASN A 246 14.52 16.75 -28.32
N ARG A 247 14.44 18.07 -28.14
CA ARG A 247 13.34 18.73 -27.42
C ARG A 247 11.96 18.54 -28.06
N ASN A 248 11.87 18.06 -29.31
CA ASN A 248 10.59 17.85 -30.00
C ASN A 248 9.97 16.48 -29.71
N ARG A 249 10.65 15.59 -28.98
CA ARG A 249 10.11 14.28 -28.58
C ARG A 249 9.14 14.38 -27.41
N LEU A 250 8.16 13.48 -27.38
CA LEU A 250 7.38 13.12 -26.20
C LEU A 250 7.93 11.83 -25.61
N PHE A 251 7.55 11.51 -24.38
CA PHE A 251 8.02 10.30 -23.72
C PHE A 251 7.07 9.84 -22.63
N GLU A 252 7.17 8.55 -22.29
CA GLU A 252 6.59 7.94 -21.11
C GLU A 252 7.65 7.23 -20.29
N ILE A 253 7.49 7.20 -18.97
CA ILE A 253 8.38 6.49 -18.05
C ILE A 253 7.61 5.59 -17.09
N GLY A 254 8.25 4.48 -16.73
CA GLY A 254 7.70 3.53 -15.78
C GLY A 254 8.44 2.20 -15.86
N TRP A 255 7.75 1.14 -15.46
CA TRP A 255 8.25 -0.23 -15.53
C TRP A 255 7.49 -0.99 -16.60
N THR A 256 8.23 -1.76 -17.40
CA THR A 256 7.64 -2.78 -18.28
C THR A 256 7.22 -4.00 -17.44
N TRP A 257 6.75 -5.07 -18.07
CA TRP A 257 6.26 -6.27 -17.36
C TRP A 257 7.38 -7.19 -16.86
N GLY A 258 8.53 -7.21 -17.51
CA GLY A 258 9.70 -8.03 -17.14
C GLY A 258 11.01 -7.28 -17.34
N ILE A 259 12.14 -7.99 -17.44
CA ILE A 259 13.41 -7.35 -17.80
C ILE A 259 13.33 -6.89 -19.26
N ALA A 260 13.60 -5.61 -19.53
CA ALA A 260 13.49 -5.06 -20.89
C ALA A 260 14.51 -5.70 -21.83
N GLU A 261 14.11 -6.01 -23.08
CA GLU A 261 14.91 -6.72 -24.10
C GLU A 261 16.31 -6.13 -24.32
N ASP A 262 16.46 -4.83 -24.06
CA ASP A 262 17.65 -4.05 -24.32
C ASP A 262 18.36 -3.56 -23.05
N ALA A 263 17.98 -4.07 -21.88
CA ALA A 263 18.48 -3.66 -20.58
C ALA A 263 19.94 -4.07 -20.33
N PRO A 264 20.86 -3.11 -20.10
CA PRO A 264 22.25 -3.41 -19.78
C PRO A 264 22.39 -4.07 -18.40
N GLU A 265 23.53 -4.68 -18.16
CA GLU A 265 23.90 -5.18 -16.84
C GLU A 265 24.12 -4.01 -15.85
N VAL A 266 23.84 -4.27 -14.58
CA VAL A 266 24.02 -3.32 -13.48
C VAL A 266 25.36 -3.59 -12.81
N GLU A 267 26.37 -2.78 -13.13
CA GLU A 267 27.75 -2.95 -12.64
C GLU A 267 27.91 -2.66 -11.13
N ILE A 268 27.05 -1.83 -10.55
CA ILE A 268 27.13 -1.43 -9.13
C ILE A 268 26.71 -2.54 -8.15
N ALA A 269 26.29 -3.70 -8.68
CA ALA A 269 25.85 -4.85 -7.91
C ALA A 269 26.71 -6.11 -8.20
N PRO A 270 28.02 -6.11 -7.85
CA PRO A 270 28.92 -7.21 -8.18
C PRO A 270 28.56 -8.54 -7.49
N SER A 271 27.71 -8.51 -6.45
CA SER A 271 27.23 -9.73 -5.80
C SER A 271 26.24 -10.52 -6.65
N VAL A 272 25.61 -9.90 -7.66
CA VAL A 272 24.70 -10.56 -8.61
C VAL A 272 25.49 -10.99 -9.83
N THR A 273 26.00 -12.22 -9.79
CA THR A 273 26.92 -12.76 -10.80
C THR A 273 26.26 -13.13 -12.12
N ASN A 274 24.95 -13.41 -12.12
CA ASN A 274 24.20 -13.70 -13.34
C ASN A 274 22.98 -12.76 -13.45
N GLN A 275 22.99 -11.92 -14.47
CA GLN A 275 21.89 -11.02 -14.78
C GLN A 275 21.22 -11.48 -16.08
N ARG A 276 20.10 -12.21 -15.95
CA ARG A 276 19.36 -12.82 -17.08
C ARG A 276 19.05 -11.79 -18.19
N SER A 277 19.08 -12.21 -19.45
CA SER A 277 18.71 -11.33 -20.57
C SER A 277 17.23 -10.96 -20.51
N GLY A 278 16.91 -9.73 -20.92
CA GLY A 278 15.52 -9.30 -21.01
C GLY A 278 14.84 -9.75 -22.28
N ILE A 279 13.51 -9.84 -22.22
CA ILE A 279 12.64 -10.13 -23.38
C ILE A 279 11.42 -9.20 -23.44
N ALA A 280 11.18 -8.41 -22.39
CA ALA A 280 10.02 -7.55 -22.33
C ALA A 280 10.18 -6.37 -23.29
N GLU A 281 9.10 -6.04 -23.99
CA GLU A 281 9.03 -4.82 -24.79
C GLU A 281 9.43 -3.60 -23.94
N SER A 282 10.27 -2.74 -24.50
CA SER A 282 10.79 -1.55 -23.82
C SER A 282 9.79 -0.39 -23.79
N ALA A 283 8.58 -0.65 -23.30
CA ALA A 283 7.48 0.29 -23.09
C ALA A 283 6.86 0.10 -21.68
N PRO A 284 6.47 1.19 -20.99
CA PRO A 284 5.95 1.09 -19.64
C PRO A 284 4.51 0.55 -19.61
N PHE A 285 4.22 -0.30 -18.64
CA PHE A 285 2.87 -0.80 -18.37
C PHE A 285 2.38 -0.21 -17.03
N LEU A 286 1.17 0.38 -17.02
CA LEU A 286 0.63 1.06 -15.83
C LEU A 286 0.58 0.14 -14.60
N TYR A 287 0.14 -1.11 -14.78
CA TYR A 287 0.01 -2.07 -13.69
C TYR A 287 1.36 -2.38 -13.02
N PHE A 288 2.34 -2.81 -13.82
CA PHE A 288 3.68 -3.12 -13.32
C PHE A 288 4.41 -1.88 -12.78
N THR A 289 4.12 -0.70 -13.34
CA THR A 289 4.60 0.57 -12.79
C THR A 289 4.04 0.81 -11.38
N VAL A 290 2.73 0.66 -11.15
CA VAL A 290 2.14 0.83 -9.81
C VAL A 290 2.73 -0.16 -8.81
N ASN A 291 2.85 -1.45 -9.18
CA ASN A 291 3.40 -2.46 -8.30
C ASN A 291 4.88 -2.20 -7.98
N ALA A 292 5.71 -1.90 -8.99
CA ALA A 292 7.11 -1.55 -8.78
C ALA A 292 7.25 -0.36 -7.83
N LEU A 293 6.39 0.66 -7.95
CA LEU A 293 6.42 1.82 -7.06
C LEU A 293 6.05 1.46 -5.62
N ASP A 294 5.05 0.61 -5.40
CA ASP A 294 4.68 0.14 -4.06
C ASP A 294 5.85 -0.64 -3.41
N GLY A 295 6.47 -1.60 -4.12
CA GLY A 295 7.60 -2.36 -3.58
C GLY A 295 8.87 -1.52 -3.36
N ILE A 296 9.16 -0.58 -4.26
CA ILE A 296 10.28 0.35 -4.09
C ILE A 296 10.06 1.27 -2.87
N ALA A 297 8.82 1.63 -2.54
CA ALA A 297 8.50 2.46 -1.39
C ALA A 297 8.99 1.84 -0.07
N ASP A 298 8.97 0.51 0.04
CA ASP A 298 9.43 -0.21 1.23
C ASP A 298 10.93 -0.02 1.51
N LEU A 299 11.75 0.17 0.47
CA LEU A 299 13.21 0.34 0.59
C LEU A 299 13.62 1.60 1.36
N PHE A 300 12.77 2.63 1.38
CA PHE A 300 13.01 3.88 2.09
C PHE A 300 11.89 4.22 3.08
N SER A 301 11.10 3.21 3.46
CA SER A 301 10.18 3.36 4.58
C SER A 301 10.93 3.76 5.86
N GLY A 302 10.24 4.45 6.77
CA GLY A 302 10.81 4.85 8.05
C GLY A 302 11.37 3.66 8.83
N ARG A 303 10.70 2.51 8.77
CA ARG A 303 11.14 1.24 9.39
C ARG A 303 12.45 0.75 8.78
N THR A 304 12.54 0.64 7.46
CA THR A 304 13.75 0.16 6.76
C THR A 304 14.96 1.02 7.09
N THR A 305 14.74 2.34 7.16
CA THR A 305 15.77 3.33 7.51
C THR A 305 16.18 3.23 8.99
N VAL A 306 15.22 3.20 9.91
CA VAL A 306 15.47 3.16 11.37
C VAL A 306 16.15 1.87 11.78
N LEU A 307 15.71 0.74 11.23
CA LEU A 307 16.34 -0.54 11.52
C LEU A 307 17.69 -0.64 10.83
N GLY A 308 17.91 0.01 9.68
CA GLY A 308 19.14 -0.06 8.89
C GLY A 308 19.25 -1.37 8.10
N LEU A 309 18.14 -1.83 7.51
CA LEU A 309 18.02 -3.18 6.92
C LEU A 309 18.93 -3.40 5.70
N LEU A 310 19.31 -2.31 5.02
CA LEU A 310 20.06 -2.36 3.77
C LEU A 310 21.58 -2.28 4.02
N ASN A 311 22.33 -3.16 3.38
CA ASN A 311 23.79 -3.07 3.29
C ASN A 311 24.25 -1.96 2.32
N GLU A 312 25.55 -1.68 2.25
CA GLU A 312 26.09 -0.57 1.44
C GLU A 312 25.74 -0.68 -0.06
N GLU A 313 25.83 -1.89 -0.63
CA GLU A 313 25.49 -2.16 -2.03
C GLU A 313 24.01 -1.90 -2.29
N GLN A 314 23.14 -2.42 -1.41
CA GLN A 314 21.70 -2.21 -1.46
C GLN A 314 21.32 -0.74 -1.25
N GLN A 315 22.04 0.03 -0.43
CA GLN A 315 21.80 1.47 -0.27
C GLN A 315 22.07 2.24 -1.58
N ARG A 316 23.12 1.86 -2.33
CA ARG A 316 23.39 2.43 -3.67
C ARG A 316 22.26 2.09 -4.65
N LEU A 317 21.82 0.83 -4.68
CA LEU A 317 20.71 0.39 -5.53
C LEU A 317 19.40 1.08 -5.16
N ALA A 318 19.09 1.20 -3.85
CA ALA A 318 17.89 1.87 -3.35
C ALA A 318 17.89 3.35 -3.73
N SER A 319 19.04 4.03 -3.67
CA SER A 319 19.17 5.43 -4.10
C SER A 319 18.89 5.58 -5.60
N ALA A 320 19.38 4.65 -6.44
CA ALA A 320 19.09 4.65 -7.87
C ALA A 320 17.61 4.38 -8.18
N LEU A 321 16.98 3.44 -7.45
CA LEU A 321 15.54 3.15 -7.58
C LEU A 321 14.70 4.34 -7.11
N LYS A 322 15.08 4.99 -6.01
CA LYS A 322 14.38 6.17 -5.47
C LYS A 322 14.29 7.31 -6.49
N LEU A 323 15.37 7.61 -7.22
CA LEU A 323 15.34 8.62 -8.27
C LEU A 323 14.28 8.29 -9.34
N ARG A 324 14.27 7.04 -9.83
CA ARG A 324 13.28 6.59 -10.85
C ARG A 324 11.86 6.63 -10.30
N TRP A 325 11.71 6.23 -9.04
CA TRP A 325 10.45 6.24 -8.32
C TRP A 325 9.85 7.65 -8.22
N GLU A 326 10.66 8.63 -7.82
CA GLU A 326 10.25 10.04 -7.74
C GLU A 326 9.90 10.62 -9.13
N LEU A 327 10.73 10.35 -10.14
CA LEU A 327 10.48 10.86 -11.50
C LEU A 327 9.20 10.28 -12.10
N THR A 328 8.96 8.99 -11.91
CA THR A 328 7.79 8.29 -12.46
C THR A 328 6.48 8.83 -11.87
N GLN A 329 6.42 8.99 -10.55
CA GLN A 329 5.26 9.59 -9.88
C GLN A 329 5.01 11.03 -10.34
N ARG A 330 6.06 11.86 -10.41
CA ARG A 330 5.93 13.24 -10.90
C ARG A 330 5.46 13.29 -12.35
N TYR A 331 5.94 12.37 -13.19
CA TYR A 331 5.52 12.26 -14.58
C TYR A 331 4.03 11.96 -14.66
N TRP A 332 3.57 10.88 -14.04
CA TRP A 332 2.16 10.49 -14.09
C TRP A 332 1.25 11.50 -13.39
N GLY A 333 1.69 12.10 -12.28
CA GLY A 333 1.01 13.20 -11.61
C GLY A 333 0.80 14.41 -12.52
N THR A 334 1.84 14.79 -13.28
CA THR A 334 1.78 15.89 -14.27
C THR A 334 0.86 15.55 -15.44
N ILE A 335 0.89 14.32 -15.94
CA ILE A 335 0.06 13.87 -17.07
C ILE A 335 -1.41 13.81 -16.67
N ALA A 336 -1.71 13.24 -15.50
CA ALA A 336 -3.06 13.05 -15.01
C ALA A 336 -3.77 14.36 -14.68
N THR A 337 -3.02 15.38 -14.26
CA THR A 337 -3.55 16.71 -13.86
C THR A 337 -3.25 17.81 -14.89
N PHE A 338 -2.75 17.44 -16.08
CA PHE A 338 -2.33 18.38 -17.13
C PHE A 338 -3.45 19.34 -17.58
N GLY A 339 -3.09 20.59 -17.83
CA GLY A 339 -3.96 21.61 -18.43
C GLY A 339 -4.53 22.64 -17.44
N ASP A 340 -5.46 23.46 -17.92
CA ASP A 340 -6.11 24.48 -17.11
C ASP A 340 -7.00 23.80 -16.05
N ALA A 341 -6.89 24.21 -14.79
CA ALA A 341 -7.48 23.58 -13.59
C ALA A 341 -9.00 23.28 -13.64
N ARG A 342 -9.71 23.68 -14.70
CA ARG A 342 -11.14 23.42 -14.94
C ARG A 342 -11.49 21.95 -15.08
N ARG A 343 -10.67 21.14 -15.77
CA ARG A 343 -10.94 19.70 -15.95
C ARG A 343 -9.65 18.94 -16.20
N TRP A 344 -9.38 17.94 -15.36
CA TRP A 344 -8.18 17.11 -15.50
C TRP A 344 -8.40 15.97 -16.51
N PRO A 345 -7.35 15.54 -17.22
CA PRO A 345 -7.37 14.30 -18.00
C PRO A 345 -7.93 13.11 -17.23
N LEU A 346 -7.57 12.99 -15.94
CA LEU A 346 -8.02 11.92 -15.05
C LEU A 346 -9.54 11.91 -14.79
N GLU A 347 -10.23 13.03 -15.00
CA GLU A 347 -11.69 13.12 -14.83
C GLU A 347 -12.47 12.63 -16.05
N ASP A 348 -11.79 12.23 -17.13
CA ASP A 348 -12.40 11.63 -18.30
C ASP A 348 -12.23 10.11 -18.27
N LEU A 349 -13.20 9.44 -17.64
CA LEU A 349 -13.19 7.99 -17.45
C LEU A 349 -13.88 7.29 -18.65
N PRO A 350 -13.34 6.16 -19.14
CA PRO A 350 -12.13 5.46 -18.68
C PRO A 350 -10.82 6.08 -19.21
N TRP A 351 -9.72 5.87 -18.49
CA TRP A 351 -8.39 6.29 -18.93
C TRP A 351 -7.96 5.53 -20.18
N ARG A 352 -7.34 6.24 -21.12
CA ARG A 352 -6.79 5.71 -22.36
C ARG A 352 -5.25 5.74 -22.34
N THR A 353 -4.65 4.57 -22.46
CA THR A 353 -3.20 4.37 -22.58
C THR A 353 -2.68 4.71 -23.97
N THR A 354 -1.35 4.80 -24.13
CA THR A 354 -0.69 5.17 -25.39
C THR A 354 -0.79 4.11 -26.48
N ASP A 355 -1.10 2.86 -26.12
CA ASP A 355 -1.46 1.76 -27.02
C ASP A 355 -2.96 1.77 -27.40
N ASP A 356 -3.68 2.87 -27.13
CA ASP A 356 -5.09 3.12 -27.48
C ASP A 356 -6.10 2.20 -26.76
N ARG A 357 -5.71 1.59 -25.62
CA ARG A 357 -6.60 0.78 -24.79
C ARG A 357 -7.27 1.60 -23.70
N GLU A 358 -8.55 1.31 -23.45
CA GLU A 358 -9.37 2.00 -22.47
C GLU A 358 -9.91 1.05 -21.40
N SER A 359 -9.75 1.41 -20.12
CA SER A 359 -10.29 0.64 -18.99
C SER A 359 -10.46 1.51 -17.74
N ASP A 360 -11.55 1.30 -16.99
CA ASP A 360 -11.70 1.93 -15.66
C ASP A 360 -10.62 1.42 -14.68
N HIS A 361 -10.07 0.22 -14.91
CA HIS A 361 -8.93 -0.27 -14.15
C HIS A 361 -7.69 0.60 -14.38
N PHE A 362 -7.45 1.05 -15.63
CA PHE A 362 -6.34 1.97 -15.92
C PHE A 362 -6.55 3.32 -15.24
N SER A 363 -7.78 3.83 -15.19
CA SER A 363 -8.09 5.03 -14.41
C SER A 363 -7.71 4.86 -12.95
N LEU A 364 -8.02 3.71 -12.37
CA LEU A 364 -7.73 3.42 -10.96
C LEU A 364 -6.21 3.31 -10.68
N LEU A 365 -5.45 2.74 -11.61
CA LEU A 365 -3.98 2.71 -11.56
C LEU A 365 -3.40 4.13 -11.63
N ILE A 366 -3.92 4.99 -12.50
CA ILE A 366 -3.49 6.40 -12.58
C ILE A 366 -3.84 7.16 -11.29
N VAL A 367 -5.01 6.93 -10.69
CA VAL A 367 -5.33 7.51 -9.37
C VAL A 367 -4.30 7.07 -8.34
N SER A 368 -3.87 5.79 -8.32
CA SER A 368 -2.81 5.31 -7.42
C SER A 368 -1.51 6.10 -7.59
N LEU A 369 -1.08 6.32 -8.84
CA LEU A 369 0.13 7.09 -9.18
C LEU A 369 0.04 8.55 -8.72
N VAL A 370 -1.12 9.19 -8.89
CA VAL A 370 -1.37 10.56 -8.43
C VAL A 370 -1.35 10.62 -6.90
N LEU A 371 -1.96 9.66 -6.20
CA LEU A 371 -1.97 9.64 -4.74
C LEU A 371 -0.56 9.45 -4.16
N GLN A 372 0.26 8.57 -4.74
CA GLN A 372 1.66 8.39 -4.33
C GLN A 372 2.46 9.69 -4.51
N ASP A 373 2.29 10.36 -5.65
CA ASP A 373 2.95 11.65 -5.90
C ASP A 373 2.57 12.74 -4.87
N GLN A 374 1.29 12.77 -4.46
CA GLN A 374 0.80 13.70 -3.44
C GLN A 374 1.32 13.39 -2.03
N GLU A 375 1.59 12.12 -1.70
CA GLU A 375 2.26 11.72 -0.46
C GLU A 375 3.68 12.30 -0.38
N VAL A 376 4.40 12.32 -1.51
CA VAL A 376 5.78 12.83 -1.58
C VAL A 376 5.84 14.35 -1.55
N ARG A 377 5.01 15.02 -2.38
CA ARG A 377 5.07 16.48 -2.54
C ARG A 377 4.45 17.25 -1.37
N GLY A 378 3.61 16.61 -0.58
CA GLY A 378 2.75 17.28 0.38
C GLY A 378 1.57 17.94 -0.34
N THR A 379 0.37 17.67 0.16
CA THR A 379 -0.88 17.88 -0.58
C THR A 379 -1.31 19.34 -0.70
N SER A 380 -1.82 19.73 -1.87
CA SER A 380 -2.71 20.88 -2.02
C SER A 380 -4.14 20.48 -1.65
N THR A 381 -4.70 21.03 -0.56
CA THR A 381 -6.03 20.65 -0.03
C THR A 381 -7.16 20.74 -1.07
N MET A 382 -7.02 21.60 -2.10
CA MET A 382 -8.05 21.81 -3.13
C MET A 382 -8.20 20.63 -4.11
N GLU A 383 -7.23 19.71 -4.15
CA GLU A 383 -7.16 18.63 -5.15
C GLU A 383 -7.84 17.34 -4.68
N LEU A 384 -7.91 17.12 -3.36
CA LEU A 384 -8.42 15.87 -2.78
C LEU A 384 -9.91 15.61 -3.01
N PRO A 385 -10.82 16.60 -2.93
CA PRO A 385 -12.25 16.36 -3.22
C PRO A 385 -12.49 15.83 -4.64
N ARG A 386 -11.72 16.32 -5.63
CA ARG A 386 -11.82 15.87 -7.02
C ARG A 386 -11.41 14.41 -7.18
N LEU A 387 -10.36 13.98 -6.47
CA LEU A 387 -9.93 12.58 -6.46
C LEU A 387 -10.97 11.69 -5.74
N ALA A 388 -11.60 12.18 -4.68
CA ALA A 388 -12.69 11.48 -4.00
C ALA A 388 -13.88 11.25 -4.97
N ASP A 389 -14.28 12.28 -5.71
CA ASP A 389 -15.34 12.16 -6.73
C ASP A 389 -15.00 11.13 -7.82
N ILE A 390 -13.74 11.07 -8.25
CA ILE A 390 -13.28 10.07 -9.23
C ILE A 390 -13.37 8.66 -8.64
N LEU A 391 -12.90 8.46 -7.41
CA LEU A 391 -12.95 7.14 -6.74
C LEU A 391 -14.39 6.67 -6.51
N THR A 392 -15.30 7.57 -6.13
CA THR A 392 -16.73 7.27 -6.00
C THR A 392 -17.32 6.83 -7.34
N LYS A 393 -17.05 7.58 -8.42
CA LYS A 393 -17.49 7.20 -9.79
C LYS A 393 -16.91 5.86 -10.23
N LEU A 394 -15.64 5.57 -9.91
CA LEU A 394 -15.02 4.29 -10.23
C LEU A 394 -15.65 3.13 -9.43
N GLY A 395 -16.01 3.35 -8.17
CA GLY A 395 -16.76 2.39 -7.37
C GLY A 395 -18.14 2.08 -7.94
N GLU A 396 -18.84 3.10 -8.42
CA GLU A 396 -20.15 2.94 -9.07
C GLU A 396 -20.02 2.21 -10.41
N ARG A 397 -19.12 2.67 -11.29
CA ARG A 397 -18.87 2.10 -12.63
C ARG A 397 -18.36 0.67 -12.57
N GLY A 398 -17.56 0.36 -11.55
CA GLY A 398 -17.05 -0.98 -11.29
C GLY A 398 -18.01 -1.87 -10.50
N ARG A 399 -19.23 -1.44 -10.16
CA ARG A 399 -20.20 -2.25 -9.36
C ARG A 399 -19.65 -2.74 -8.03
N VAL A 400 -18.80 -1.91 -7.40
CA VAL A 400 -18.29 -2.14 -6.05
C VAL A 400 -19.27 -1.53 -5.04
N THR A 401 -19.64 -0.27 -5.22
CA THR A 401 -20.59 0.47 -4.37
C THR A 401 -22.01 0.51 -4.94
N SER A 402 -22.24 -0.14 -6.08
CA SER A 402 -23.56 -0.24 -6.71
C SER A 402 -23.87 -1.67 -7.16
N ARG A 403 -25.16 -2.01 -7.27
CA ARG A 403 -25.62 -3.34 -7.71
C ARG A 403 -25.34 -3.55 -9.21
N ALA A 404 -24.78 -4.71 -9.56
CA ALA A 404 -24.66 -5.14 -10.95
C ALA A 404 -26.00 -5.59 -11.56
N THR A 405 -26.18 -5.29 -12.84
CA THR A 405 -27.28 -5.86 -13.64
C THR A 405 -26.91 -7.26 -14.18
N ARG A 406 -27.89 -8.00 -14.74
CA ARG A 406 -27.72 -9.42 -15.13
C ARG A 406 -26.60 -9.65 -16.17
N ASP A 407 -26.37 -8.70 -17.06
CA ASP A 407 -25.37 -8.75 -18.13
C ASP A 407 -24.41 -7.54 -18.06
N ASP A 408 -24.12 -7.08 -16.85
CA ASP A 408 -23.31 -5.88 -16.64
C ASP A 408 -21.85 -6.11 -17.04
N ALA A 409 -21.38 -5.34 -18.02
CA ALA A 409 -20.01 -5.44 -18.52
C ALA A 409 -18.96 -5.18 -17.42
N ALA A 410 -19.30 -4.44 -16.36
CA ALA A 410 -18.40 -4.16 -15.26
C ALA A 410 -18.03 -5.41 -14.44
N VAL A 411 -18.83 -6.48 -14.48
CA VAL A 411 -18.51 -7.75 -13.80
C VAL A 411 -17.17 -8.32 -14.27
N ARG A 412 -16.77 -8.01 -15.52
CA ARG A 412 -15.47 -8.44 -16.09
C ARG A 412 -14.25 -7.93 -15.31
N TYR A 413 -14.38 -6.81 -14.58
CA TYR A 413 -13.31 -6.29 -13.73
C TYR A 413 -13.02 -7.19 -12.52
N HIS A 414 -13.97 -8.05 -12.15
CA HIS A 414 -13.87 -8.96 -11.01
C HIS A 414 -13.60 -10.41 -11.42
N THR A 415 -14.18 -10.85 -12.54
CA THR A 415 -13.90 -12.16 -13.13
C THR A 415 -14.25 -12.14 -14.64
N PRO A 416 -13.34 -12.60 -15.52
CA PRO A 416 -12.02 -13.17 -15.25
C PRO A 416 -10.94 -12.13 -14.88
N GLY A 417 -11.28 -10.83 -14.89
CA GLY A 417 -10.36 -9.72 -14.64
C GLY A 417 -10.06 -8.91 -15.90
N THR A 418 -9.22 -7.89 -15.74
CA THR A 418 -8.66 -7.13 -16.89
C THR A 418 -7.41 -7.85 -17.40
N GLU A 419 -7.37 -8.17 -18.69
CA GLU A 419 -6.21 -8.88 -19.28
C GLU A 419 -5.25 -7.90 -19.97
N ILE A 420 -3.96 -8.07 -19.71
CA ILE A 420 -2.87 -7.32 -20.34
C ILE A 420 -2.04 -8.30 -21.17
N GLN A 421 -1.79 -7.97 -22.44
CA GLN A 421 -0.88 -8.73 -23.30
C GLN A 421 0.56 -8.29 -23.01
N LEU A 422 1.43 -9.28 -22.80
CA LEU A 422 2.83 -9.07 -22.44
C LEU A 422 3.68 -9.05 -23.72
N GLY A 423 3.78 -7.87 -24.34
CA GLY A 423 4.56 -7.70 -25.58
C GLY A 423 6.00 -8.18 -25.45
N GLY A 424 6.47 -8.97 -26.42
CA GLY A 424 7.82 -9.56 -26.45
C GLY A 424 7.93 -10.93 -25.76
N SER A 425 6.84 -11.47 -25.19
CA SER A 425 6.85 -12.79 -24.54
C SER A 425 6.58 -13.96 -25.49
N GLY A 426 6.01 -13.71 -26.67
CA GLY A 426 5.83 -14.70 -27.73
C GLY A 426 6.99 -14.76 -28.72
N THR A 427 6.96 -15.77 -29.59
CA THR A 427 7.87 -15.91 -30.73
C THR A 427 7.06 -16.05 -32.02
N ALA A 428 7.71 -16.28 -33.16
CA ALA A 428 6.98 -16.57 -34.40
C ALA A 428 6.11 -17.85 -34.30
N GLU A 429 6.45 -18.78 -33.40
CA GLU A 429 5.77 -20.06 -33.22
C GLU A 429 4.92 -20.12 -31.94
N GLU A 430 5.23 -19.29 -30.93
CA GLU A 430 4.56 -19.28 -29.62
C GLU A 430 3.72 -18.01 -29.42
N PRO A 431 2.47 -18.13 -28.93
CA PRO A 431 1.62 -16.96 -28.66
C PRO A 431 2.18 -16.12 -27.51
N ASP A 432 1.89 -14.82 -27.53
CA ASP A 432 2.20 -13.92 -26.40
C ASP A 432 1.48 -14.38 -25.13
N LEU A 433 2.11 -14.08 -23.99
CA LEU A 433 1.53 -14.26 -22.67
C LEU A 433 0.55 -13.15 -22.34
N LEU A 434 -0.40 -13.49 -21.48
CA LEU A 434 -1.36 -12.59 -20.85
C LEU A 434 -1.13 -12.56 -19.34
N TRP A 435 -1.39 -11.39 -18.76
CA TRP A 435 -1.44 -11.15 -17.33
C TRP A 435 -2.84 -10.70 -16.90
N ARG A 436 -3.40 -11.32 -15.87
CA ARG A 436 -4.78 -11.06 -15.41
C ARG A 436 -4.82 -10.23 -14.14
N LEU A 437 -5.50 -9.10 -14.20
CA LEU A 437 -5.71 -8.20 -13.08
C LEU A 437 -7.09 -8.43 -12.46
N ASN A 438 -7.12 -8.89 -11.22
CA ASN A 438 -8.34 -9.22 -10.48
C ASN A 438 -8.53 -8.39 -9.20
N ASP A 439 -7.74 -7.33 -9.04
CA ASP A 439 -7.62 -6.52 -7.84
C ASP A 439 -8.39 -5.19 -7.91
N PHE A 440 -9.36 -5.04 -8.82
CA PHE A 440 -10.11 -3.78 -8.95
C PHE A 440 -10.73 -3.30 -7.63
N SER A 441 -11.48 -4.16 -6.94
CA SER A 441 -12.11 -3.81 -5.64
C SER A 441 -11.09 -3.50 -4.54
N PRO A 442 -10.04 -4.32 -4.30
CA PRO A 442 -9.05 -4.01 -3.27
C PRO A 442 -8.17 -2.81 -3.62
N LEU A 443 -7.80 -2.61 -4.89
CA LEU A 443 -7.08 -1.41 -5.32
C LEU A 443 -7.93 -0.14 -5.09
N LEU A 444 -9.24 -0.22 -5.31
CA LEU A 444 -10.17 0.88 -5.00
C LEU A 444 -10.19 1.17 -3.50
N LEU A 445 -10.30 0.13 -2.66
CA LEU A 445 -10.23 0.27 -1.22
C LEU A 445 -8.92 0.90 -0.76
N LYS A 446 -7.78 0.40 -1.27
CA LYS A 446 -6.43 0.92 -0.99
C LYS A 446 -6.34 2.40 -1.32
N ASN A 447 -6.81 2.82 -2.49
CA ASN A 447 -6.79 4.23 -2.91
C ASN A 447 -7.70 5.13 -2.06
N VAL A 448 -8.90 4.67 -1.69
CA VAL A 448 -9.80 5.43 -0.79
C VAL A 448 -9.20 5.59 0.60
N LEU A 449 -8.62 4.53 1.17
CA LEU A 449 -7.93 4.57 2.46
C LEU A 449 -6.70 5.50 2.40
N ARG A 450 -5.92 5.42 1.33
CA ARG A 450 -4.75 6.29 1.09
C ARG A 450 -5.17 7.76 1.02
N LEU A 451 -6.22 8.07 0.26
CA LEU A 451 -6.78 9.42 0.17
C LEU A 451 -7.32 9.93 1.52
N ALA A 452 -7.97 9.07 2.31
CA ALA A 452 -8.46 9.42 3.64
C ALA A 452 -7.31 9.79 4.61
N ARG A 453 -6.14 9.13 4.49
CA ARG A 453 -4.94 9.45 5.27
C ARG A 453 -4.33 10.79 4.88
N LEU A 454 -4.34 11.12 3.59
CA LEU A 454 -3.89 12.41 3.07
C LEU A 454 -4.82 13.57 3.45
N SER A 455 -6.11 13.30 3.62
CA SER A 455 -7.10 14.34 3.92
C SER A 455 -6.88 14.97 5.29
N ARG A 456 -6.73 16.30 5.27
CA ARG A 456 -6.74 17.18 6.45
C ARG A 456 -8.11 17.78 6.73
N ASP A 457 -9.09 17.56 5.85
CA ASP A 457 -10.46 17.99 6.03
C ASP A 457 -11.25 16.89 6.76
N PRO A 458 -11.76 17.15 7.98
CA PRO A 458 -12.54 16.18 8.73
C PRO A 458 -13.78 15.67 8.00
N GLU A 459 -14.48 16.53 7.23
CA GLU A 459 -15.71 16.15 6.52
C GLU A 459 -15.39 15.21 5.37
N LEU A 460 -14.47 15.60 4.49
CA LEU A 460 -13.99 14.75 3.41
C LEU A 460 -13.40 13.42 3.93
N ARG A 461 -12.63 13.46 5.03
CA ARG A 461 -12.07 12.24 5.63
C ARG A 461 -13.18 11.31 6.14
N GLN A 462 -14.25 11.86 6.71
CA GLN A 462 -15.41 11.07 7.15
C GLN A 462 -16.13 10.43 5.97
N ASP A 463 -16.37 11.16 4.89
CA ASP A 463 -17.02 10.66 3.67
C ASP A 463 -16.19 9.55 3.01
N LEU A 464 -14.86 9.70 2.98
CA LEU A 464 -13.96 8.68 2.48
C LEU A 464 -13.94 7.43 3.36
N VAL A 465 -14.01 7.58 4.69
CA VAL A 465 -14.14 6.44 5.61
C VAL A 465 -15.46 5.70 5.40
N GLN A 466 -16.56 6.43 5.16
CA GLN A 466 -17.84 5.81 4.82
C GLN A 466 -17.76 5.06 3.48
N THR A 467 -17.14 5.67 2.48
CA THR A 467 -16.91 5.04 1.17
C THR A 467 -16.07 3.77 1.31
N ALA A 468 -15.03 3.79 2.15
CA ALA A 468 -14.22 2.61 2.46
C ALA A 468 -15.04 1.50 3.13
N ASP A 469 -15.95 1.83 4.05
CA ASP A 469 -16.86 0.87 4.69
C ASP A 469 -17.80 0.21 3.64
N GLU A 470 -18.30 0.97 2.66
CA GLU A 470 -19.15 0.45 1.57
C GLU A 470 -18.37 -0.49 0.63
N ILE A 471 -17.14 -0.12 0.27
CA ILE A 471 -16.25 -0.97 -0.53
C ILE A 471 -15.87 -2.24 0.25
N TRP A 472 -15.60 -2.11 1.56
CA TRP A 472 -15.29 -3.24 2.42
C TRP A 472 -16.44 -4.25 2.44
N GLU A 473 -17.69 -3.82 2.54
CA GLU A 473 -18.86 -4.72 2.50
C GLU A 473 -18.91 -5.54 1.19
N HIS A 474 -18.55 -4.94 0.06
CA HIS A 474 -18.41 -5.67 -1.20
C HIS A 474 -17.27 -6.70 -1.13
N VAL A 475 -16.08 -6.28 -0.69
CA VAL A 475 -14.91 -7.15 -0.60
C VAL A 475 -15.12 -8.30 0.39
N PHE A 476 -15.72 -8.02 1.54
CA PHE A 476 -15.99 -8.98 2.62
C PHE A 476 -16.94 -10.09 2.18
N ARG A 477 -17.96 -9.74 1.38
CA ARG A 477 -18.88 -10.74 0.78
C ARG A 477 -18.22 -11.62 -0.26
N ARG A 478 -17.09 -11.21 -0.85
CA ARG A 478 -16.29 -12.05 -1.77
C ARG A 478 -15.42 -13.09 -1.04
N ARG A 479 -15.52 -13.23 0.28
CA ARG A 479 -14.84 -14.31 0.99
C ARG A 479 -15.44 -15.65 0.59
N ILE A 480 -14.60 -16.68 0.58
CA ILE A 480 -15.02 -18.06 0.45
C ILE A 480 -15.85 -18.41 1.70
N GLU A 481 -17.11 -18.78 1.51
CA GLU A 481 -18.05 -19.08 2.60
C GLU A 481 -18.04 -20.55 3.01
N HIS A 482 -17.72 -21.43 2.07
CA HIS A 482 -17.81 -22.88 2.22
C HIS A 482 -16.48 -23.54 1.84
N SER A 483 -16.23 -24.75 2.35
CA SER A 483 -14.96 -25.51 2.26
C SER A 483 -13.97 -25.26 3.40
N ILE A 484 -12.85 -26.00 3.37
CA ILE A 484 -11.72 -25.83 4.27
C ILE A 484 -11.07 -24.43 4.13
N HIS A 485 -11.26 -23.78 2.97
CA HIS A 485 -10.69 -22.48 2.63
C HIS A 485 -11.55 -21.28 3.05
N ALA A 486 -12.60 -21.53 3.84
CA ALA A 486 -13.50 -20.48 4.30
C ALA A 486 -12.76 -19.37 5.08
N GLY A 487 -13.18 -18.12 4.83
CA GLY A 487 -12.58 -16.91 5.43
C GLY A 487 -11.40 -16.32 4.64
N LEU A 488 -10.95 -16.96 3.57
CA LEU A 488 -9.99 -16.39 2.61
C LEU A 488 -10.70 -15.85 1.36
N TRP A 489 -9.95 -15.18 0.49
CA TRP A 489 -10.43 -14.66 -0.78
C TRP A 489 -9.86 -15.48 -1.93
N ASP A 490 -10.50 -15.54 -3.08
CA ASP A 490 -11.60 -14.72 -3.56
C ASP A 490 -12.73 -15.59 -4.12
N ASP A 491 -13.98 -15.14 -4.00
CA ASP A 491 -15.14 -15.71 -4.68
C ASP A 491 -16.12 -14.62 -5.12
N ALA A 492 -15.98 -14.16 -6.37
CA ALA A 492 -16.85 -13.14 -6.96
C ALA A 492 -18.33 -13.57 -7.08
N ALA A 493 -18.61 -14.88 -7.11
CA ALA A 493 -19.98 -15.39 -7.25
C ALA A 493 -20.87 -15.07 -6.04
N ASN A 494 -20.26 -14.82 -4.87
CA ASN A 494 -21.00 -14.42 -3.67
C ASN A 494 -21.57 -13.00 -3.74
N VAL A 495 -21.11 -12.18 -4.68
CA VAL A 495 -21.58 -10.80 -4.87
C VAL A 495 -22.40 -10.62 -6.15
N PHE A 496 -22.08 -11.38 -7.20
CA PHE A 496 -22.73 -11.24 -8.50
C PHE A 496 -23.63 -12.44 -8.82
N GLU A 497 -24.94 -12.27 -8.69
CA GLU A 497 -25.98 -13.29 -8.93
C GLU A 497 -25.89 -13.97 -10.32
N GLY A 498 -25.30 -13.29 -11.32
CA GLY A 498 -25.13 -13.83 -12.67
C GLY A 498 -24.02 -14.89 -12.78
N LEU A 499 -23.09 -14.96 -11.81
CA LEU A 499 -21.98 -15.90 -11.80
C LEU A 499 -22.40 -17.20 -11.12
N LYS A 500 -22.35 -18.29 -11.88
CA LYS A 500 -22.70 -19.63 -11.36
C LYS A 500 -21.51 -20.41 -10.81
N LYS A 501 -20.29 -19.99 -11.16
CA LYS A 501 -19.07 -20.70 -10.80
C LYS A 501 -18.49 -20.06 -9.54
N HIS A 502 -18.66 -20.75 -8.42
CA HIS A 502 -17.97 -20.45 -7.17
C HIS A 502 -16.52 -20.93 -7.22
N ASN A 503 -15.63 -20.21 -6.53
CA ASN A 503 -14.24 -20.61 -6.37
C ASN A 503 -14.01 -21.10 -4.93
N ASP A 504 -13.70 -22.39 -4.79
CA ASP A 504 -13.47 -22.98 -3.47
C ASP A 504 -12.02 -22.85 -2.98
N ARG A 505 -11.10 -22.32 -3.80
CA ARG A 505 -9.67 -22.19 -3.46
C ARG A 505 -9.24 -20.72 -3.39
N PRO A 506 -8.34 -20.37 -2.45
CA PRO A 506 -7.94 -19.00 -2.24
C PRO A 506 -7.08 -18.48 -3.40
N SER A 507 -7.30 -17.22 -3.76
CA SER A 507 -6.39 -16.40 -4.54
C SER A 507 -5.47 -15.68 -3.56
N TRP A 508 -4.21 -16.11 -3.46
CA TRP A 508 -3.22 -15.44 -2.61
C TRP A 508 -3.00 -13.99 -3.03
N TYR A 509 -2.99 -13.74 -4.35
CA TYR A 509 -2.99 -12.38 -4.92
C TYR A 509 -4.07 -11.47 -4.34
N TYR A 510 -5.33 -11.90 -4.32
CA TYR A 510 -6.42 -11.08 -3.80
C TYR A 510 -6.35 -10.99 -2.26
N THR A 511 -6.04 -12.10 -1.59
CA THR A 511 -5.96 -12.18 -0.13
C THR A 511 -4.88 -11.26 0.43
N GLU A 512 -3.70 -11.23 -0.19
CA GLU A 512 -2.58 -10.35 0.17
C GLU A 512 -2.99 -8.88 0.05
N ARG A 513 -3.65 -8.48 -1.05
CA ARG A 513 -4.17 -7.10 -1.20
C ARG A 513 -5.20 -6.73 -0.13
N ILE A 514 -5.98 -7.70 0.38
CA ILE A 514 -6.87 -7.46 1.52
C ILE A 514 -6.07 -7.21 2.79
N VAL A 515 -5.02 -7.99 3.01
CA VAL A 515 -4.10 -7.77 4.14
C VAL A 515 -3.50 -6.38 4.10
N GLU A 516 -3.03 -5.92 2.94
CA GLU A 516 -2.54 -4.54 2.77
C GLU A 516 -3.60 -3.49 3.13
N CYS A 517 -4.84 -3.68 2.68
CA CYS A 517 -5.95 -2.77 2.98
C CYS A 517 -6.27 -2.74 4.47
N ILE A 518 -6.28 -3.88 5.15
CA ILE A 518 -6.51 -3.97 6.60
C ILE A 518 -5.37 -3.25 7.36
N VAL A 519 -4.11 -3.49 6.99
CA VAL A 519 -2.94 -2.80 7.58
C VAL A 519 -3.02 -1.29 7.35
N MET A 520 -3.48 -0.85 6.17
CA MET A 520 -3.69 0.56 5.87
C MET A 520 -4.85 1.17 6.69
N ALA A 521 -5.96 0.46 6.86
CA ALA A 521 -7.09 0.90 7.69
C ALA A 521 -6.66 1.04 9.16
N ILE A 522 -5.87 0.10 9.66
CA ILE A 522 -5.27 0.16 10.99
C ILE A 522 -4.38 1.41 11.14
N SER A 523 -3.52 1.67 10.15
CA SER A 523 -2.68 2.88 10.14
C SER A 523 -3.53 4.16 10.13
N LEU A 524 -4.61 4.21 9.32
CA LEU A 524 -5.54 5.34 9.26
C LEU A 524 -6.25 5.62 10.59
N ILE A 525 -6.58 4.58 11.37
CA ILE A 525 -7.17 4.73 12.72
C ILE A 525 -6.14 5.31 13.70
N ARG A 526 -4.86 4.96 13.55
CA ARG A 526 -3.78 5.45 14.42
C ARG A 526 -3.33 6.86 14.06
N ASP A 527 -3.44 7.24 12.80
CA ASP A 527 -3.08 8.57 12.33
C ASP A 527 -3.89 9.62 13.10
N PRO A 528 -3.26 10.68 13.64
CA PRO A 528 -3.96 11.72 14.38
C PRO A 528 -5.12 12.29 13.56
N LEU A 529 -6.26 12.51 14.21
CA LEU A 529 -7.39 13.15 13.56
C LEU A 529 -6.98 14.54 13.04
N PRO A 530 -7.49 14.96 11.87
CA PRO A 530 -7.23 16.30 11.38
C PRO A 530 -7.71 17.33 12.41
N ARG A 531 -6.85 18.31 12.68
CA ARG A 531 -7.12 19.31 13.73
C ARG A 531 -8.22 20.25 13.26
N SER A 532 -9.36 20.22 13.94
CA SER A 532 -10.35 21.29 13.79
C SER A 532 -9.88 22.53 14.55
N GLY A 533 -9.59 23.61 13.82
CA GLY A 533 -9.18 24.89 14.41
C GLY A 533 -10.22 25.43 15.37
N SER A 534 -11.51 25.28 15.06
CA SER A 534 -12.60 25.77 15.91
C SER A 534 -12.69 25.03 17.25
N ILE A 535 -12.58 23.69 17.24
CA ILE A 535 -12.61 22.90 18.48
C ILE A 535 -11.37 23.19 19.34
N HIS A 536 -10.21 23.35 18.72
CA HIS A 536 -9.00 23.70 19.46
C HIS A 536 -9.09 25.10 20.10
N SER A 537 -9.58 26.10 19.37
CA SER A 537 -9.83 27.44 19.91
C SER A 537 -10.87 27.41 21.04
N TYR A 538 -11.94 26.62 20.88
CA TYR A 538 -12.95 26.46 21.91
C TYR A 538 -12.40 25.78 23.17
N ALA A 539 -11.61 24.70 23.01
CA ALA A 539 -10.94 24.02 24.13
C ALA A 539 -10.03 24.97 24.91
N ARG A 540 -9.27 25.81 24.22
CA ARG A 540 -8.44 26.84 24.87
C ARG A 540 -9.27 27.86 25.65
N GLY A 541 -10.43 28.25 25.12
CA GLY A 541 -11.35 29.15 25.81
C GLY A 541 -11.87 28.56 27.12
N ILE A 542 -12.39 27.33 27.07
CA ILE A 542 -12.91 26.62 28.25
C ILE A 542 -11.82 26.36 29.28
N LEU A 543 -10.62 25.94 28.87
CA LEU A 543 -9.51 25.71 29.79
C LEU A 543 -9.09 26.99 30.51
N SER A 544 -8.98 28.11 29.78
CA SER A 544 -8.63 29.40 30.39
C SER A 544 -9.67 29.88 31.40
N GLU A 545 -10.96 29.64 31.15
CA GLU A 545 -12.02 29.95 32.12
C GLU A 545 -11.94 29.03 33.35
N THR A 546 -11.68 27.74 33.11
CA THR A 546 -11.53 26.73 34.18
C THR A 546 -10.34 27.05 35.08
N ASP A 547 -9.19 27.45 34.51
CA ASP A 547 -8.00 27.88 35.26
C ASP A 547 -8.37 29.05 36.20
N ASN A 548 -9.04 30.08 35.66
CA ASN A 548 -9.42 31.26 36.45
C ASN A 548 -10.37 30.90 37.60
N LEU A 549 -11.38 30.07 37.36
CA LEU A 549 -12.35 29.67 38.39
C LEU A 549 -11.71 28.74 39.43
N PHE A 550 -10.80 27.86 39.02
CA PHE A 550 -10.05 27.00 39.93
C PHE A 550 -9.14 27.83 40.85
N ASP A 551 -8.43 28.83 40.30
CA ASP A 551 -7.58 29.72 41.08
C ASP A 551 -8.39 30.57 42.07
N LEU A 552 -9.57 31.06 41.67
CA LEU A 552 -10.50 31.74 42.57
C LEU A 552 -10.96 30.83 43.71
N GLU A 553 -11.30 29.59 43.40
CA GLU A 553 -11.71 28.61 44.41
C GLU A 553 -10.59 28.33 45.42
N LEU A 554 -9.35 28.23 44.94
CA LEU A 554 -8.17 28.00 45.78
C LEU A 554 -7.85 29.19 46.69
N LEU A 555 -8.17 30.42 46.25
CA LEU A 555 -8.06 31.64 47.07
C LEU A 555 -9.13 31.71 48.15
N GLU A 556 -10.36 31.32 47.83
CA GLU A 556 -11.49 31.41 48.75
C GLU A 556 -11.60 30.22 49.71
N ALA A 557 -10.94 29.10 49.42
CA ALA A 557 -10.88 27.93 50.29
C ALA A 557 -10.18 28.28 51.63
N ASN A 558 -10.97 28.63 52.65
CA ASN A 558 -10.46 28.86 54.00
C ASN A 558 -9.81 27.59 54.59
N VAL A 559 -8.67 27.76 55.25
CA VAL A 559 -7.76 26.73 55.80
C VAL A 559 -8.42 25.76 56.82
N VAL A 560 -9.68 25.98 57.21
CA VAL A 560 -10.27 25.37 58.41
C VAL A 560 -11.21 24.17 58.12
N ASP A 561 -11.62 23.88 56.87
CA ASP A 561 -12.57 22.78 56.60
C ASP A 561 -12.00 21.59 55.77
N ARG A 562 -11.86 20.46 56.49
CA ARG A 562 -11.86 19.02 56.15
C ARG A 562 -11.28 18.53 54.81
N GLY A 563 -10.34 17.58 54.92
CA GLY A 563 -9.55 16.99 53.83
C GLY A 563 -10.29 16.36 52.63
N ALA A 564 -11.62 16.22 52.66
CA ALA A 564 -12.40 15.79 51.49
C ALA A 564 -12.43 16.87 50.38
N LEU A 565 -12.59 18.15 50.73
CA LEU A 565 -12.55 19.25 49.75
C LEU A 565 -11.13 19.40 49.16
N ARG A 566 -10.12 19.27 50.01
CA ARG A 566 -8.71 19.30 49.59
C ARG A 566 -8.38 18.16 48.62
N ALA A 567 -8.87 16.95 48.87
CA ALA A 567 -8.69 15.84 47.95
C ALA A 567 -9.35 16.09 46.58
N GLN A 568 -10.56 16.66 46.56
CA GLN A 568 -11.26 17.01 45.32
C GLN A 568 -10.55 18.11 44.53
N LEU A 569 -10.00 19.12 45.20
CA LEU A 569 -9.23 20.18 44.55
C LEU A 569 -7.89 19.67 43.98
N GLU A 570 -7.20 18.77 44.68
CA GLU A 570 -5.99 18.12 44.15
C GLU A 570 -6.30 17.21 42.95
N GLU A 571 -7.39 16.45 42.99
CA GLU A 571 -7.85 15.64 41.85
C GLU A 571 -8.20 16.52 40.65
N ALA A 572 -8.93 17.62 40.87
CA ALA A 572 -9.24 18.59 39.82
C ALA A 572 -7.98 19.24 39.25
N ARG A 573 -6.95 19.51 40.07
CA ARG A 573 -5.66 20.04 39.60
C ARG A 573 -4.93 19.05 38.69
N LEU A 574 -4.90 17.77 39.07
CA LEU A 574 -4.33 16.71 38.23
C LEU A 574 -5.07 16.59 36.89
N ASN A 575 -6.40 16.62 36.94
CA ASN A 575 -7.25 16.56 35.75
C ASN A 575 -7.10 17.81 34.86
N LEU A 576 -6.93 19.00 35.45
CA LEU A 576 -6.71 20.25 34.72
C LEU A 576 -5.35 20.25 34.00
N ASN A 577 -4.29 19.82 34.69
CA ASN A 577 -2.97 19.64 34.08
C ASN A 577 -3.04 18.63 32.92
N HIS A 578 -3.68 17.49 33.14
CA HIS A 578 -3.89 16.49 32.10
C HIS A 578 -4.67 17.05 30.90
N ALA A 579 -5.73 17.83 31.16
CA ALA A 579 -6.52 18.46 30.12
C ALA A 579 -5.68 19.42 29.26
N HIS A 580 -4.78 20.21 29.88
CA HIS A 580 -3.81 21.05 29.16
C HIS A 580 -2.83 20.24 28.31
N GLU A 581 -2.26 19.17 28.87
CA GLU A 581 -1.34 18.28 28.15
C GLU A 581 -1.98 17.69 26.90
N ILE A 582 -3.23 17.22 27.01
CA ILE A 582 -3.92 16.58 25.90
C ILE A 582 -4.64 17.56 24.98
N ALA A 583 -4.85 18.83 25.34
CA ALA A 583 -5.65 19.80 24.56
C ALA A 583 -5.16 19.99 23.11
N SER A 584 -3.85 19.85 22.89
CA SER A 584 -3.25 19.94 21.55
C SER A 584 -3.53 18.71 20.67
N LEU A 585 -3.81 17.55 21.28
CA LEU A 585 -3.99 16.26 20.61
C LEU A 585 -5.46 15.79 20.60
N ARG A 586 -6.19 16.07 21.68
CA ARG A 586 -7.56 15.62 21.96
C ARG A 586 -8.38 16.78 22.56
N PRO A 587 -8.62 17.87 21.81
CA PRO A 587 -9.26 19.07 22.34
C PRO A 587 -10.68 18.82 22.86
N ALA A 588 -11.45 17.92 22.24
CA ALA A 588 -12.78 17.55 22.71
C ALA A 588 -12.74 16.80 24.06
N THR A 589 -11.77 15.90 24.27
CA THR A 589 -11.58 15.23 25.56
C THR A 589 -11.15 16.22 26.63
N ALA A 590 -10.25 17.15 26.30
CA ALA A 590 -9.85 18.23 27.21
C ALA A 590 -11.04 19.10 27.62
N ILE A 591 -11.94 19.44 26.69
CA ILE A 591 -13.21 20.13 27.00
C ILE A 591 -14.06 19.31 27.97
N GLY A 592 -14.21 18.01 27.73
CA GLY A 592 -14.98 17.12 28.61
C GLY A 592 -14.46 17.13 30.05
N ILE A 593 -13.14 16.98 30.22
CA ILE A 593 -12.47 17.04 31.53
C ILE A 593 -12.68 18.41 32.19
N ALA A 594 -12.48 19.50 31.43
CA ALA A 594 -12.67 20.85 31.93
C ALA A 594 -14.12 21.11 32.37
N MET A 595 -15.11 20.61 31.63
CA MET A 595 -16.53 20.70 32.00
C MET A 595 -16.86 19.93 33.29
N GLU A 596 -16.20 18.80 33.55
CA GLU A 596 -16.34 18.08 34.81
C GLU A 596 -15.77 18.87 36.00
N ILE A 597 -14.61 19.53 35.80
CA ILE A 597 -14.01 20.41 36.80
C ILE A 597 -14.93 21.62 37.07
N LEU A 598 -15.43 22.28 36.03
CA LEU A 598 -16.37 23.41 36.18
C LEU A 598 -17.64 23.01 36.95
N ARG A 599 -18.20 21.82 36.67
CA ARG A 599 -19.35 21.30 37.43
C ARG A 599 -19.03 21.03 38.89
N MET A 600 -17.80 20.59 39.19
CA MET A 600 -17.35 20.41 40.56
C MET A 600 -17.22 21.76 41.26
N LEU A 601 -16.53 22.73 40.65
CA LEU A 601 -16.32 24.08 41.20
C LEU A 601 -17.66 24.76 41.50
N GLU A 602 -18.64 24.66 40.59
CA GLU A 602 -19.98 25.20 40.79
C GLU A 602 -20.68 24.59 42.03
N ARG A 603 -20.57 23.27 42.23
CA ARG A 603 -21.15 22.61 43.41
C ARG A 603 -20.51 23.10 44.71
N VAL A 604 -19.19 23.32 44.70
CA VAL A 604 -18.46 23.85 45.85
C VAL A 604 -18.89 25.29 46.13
N GLY A 605 -18.99 26.13 45.09
CA GLY A 605 -19.49 27.50 45.18
C GLY A 605 -20.90 27.59 45.78
N VAL A 606 -21.84 26.78 45.27
CA VAL A 606 -23.22 26.72 45.80
C VAL A 606 -23.26 26.22 47.25
N ALA A 607 -22.48 25.19 47.59
CA ALA A 607 -22.43 24.69 48.96
C ALA A 607 -21.94 25.77 49.96
N ARG A 608 -20.98 26.58 49.54
CA ARG A 608 -20.46 27.71 50.32
C ARG A 608 -21.50 28.82 50.49
N GLN A 609 -22.21 29.20 49.43
CA GLN A 609 -23.28 30.20 49.50
C GLN A 609 -24.37 29.77 50.48
N ASN A 610 -24.82 28.51 50.40
CA ASN A 610 -25.80 27.95 51.34
C ASN A 610 -25.29 27.94 52.80
N ALA A 611 -24.00 27.65 53.01
CA ALA A 611 -23.40 27.70 54.34
C ALA A 611 -23.32 29.13 54.91
N ALA A 612 -23.05 30.13 54.05
CA ALA A 612 -23.02 31.53 54.43
C ALA A 612 -24.43 32.10 54.72
N GLU A 613 -25.46 31.64 54.01
CA GLU A 613 -26.86 32.04 54.23
C GLU A 613 -27.48 31.35 55.46
N GLY A 614 -27.07 30.12 55.80
CA GLY A 614 -27.54 29.38 56.98
C GLY A 614 -26.88 29.79 58.31
N THR A 615 -25.92 30.71 58.30
CA THR A 615 -25.20 31.20 59.49
C THR A 615 -25.50 32.67 59.84
N GLY A 616 -26.42 33.31 59.11
CA GLY A 616 -27.04 34.59 59.48
C GLY A 616 -28.39 34.36 60.17
#